data_AF-A0A937WFM5-F1
#
_entry.id   AF-A0A937WFM5-F1
#
_cell.length_a   1.000
_cell.length_b   1.000
_cell.length_c   1.000
_cell.angle_alpha   90.00
_cell.angle_beta   90.00
_cell.angle_gamma   90.00
#
_symmetry.space_group_name_H-M   'P 1'
#
loop_
_entity.id
_entity.type
_entity.pdbx_description
1 polymer ?
#
loop_
_entity_poly.entity_id
_entity_poly.type
_entity_poly.pdbx_seq_one_letter_code
_entity_poly.pdbx_strand_id
1 'polypeptide(L)'
;MKAVLEDIQKQRVALLLEREIGRRIEDLIPKIQRLAQQFAIGEINETSPLRNILTVATQVGSGVETTKNYILYQLGRSGSSKIWQQRADNKRFGVAVVEILDNIKGDAEEIIEAIEKECKIENGKLPNRTDWVKEAHLKLMQLYLGNLGRYHAFLKSERTRGGRE
;
A
#
# COMPACT_ATOMS: atom_id res chain seq x y z
N MET A 1 23.82 25.50 -15.41
CA MET A 1 24.66 24.46 -14.77
C MET A 1 24.06 23.97 -13.45
N LYS A 2 23.75 24.85 -12.47
CA LYS A 2 23.12 24.45 -11.19
C LYS A 2 21.78 23.69 -11.34
N ALA A 3 20.85 24.22 -12.14
CA ALA A 3 19.56 23.57 -12.38
C ALA A 3 19.66 22.17 -13.03
N VAL A 4 20.67 21.95 -13.89
CA VAL A 4 20.91 20.65 -14.52
C VAL A 4 21.40 19.63 -13.49
N LEU A 5 22.27 20.05 -12.57
CA LEU A 5 22.76 19.19 -11.49
C LEU A 5 21.66 18.84 -10.48
N GLU A 6 20.79 19.79 -10.16
CA GLU A 6 19.60 19.56 -9.32
C GLU A 6 18.63 18.56 -9.96
N ASP A 7 18.41 18.65 -11.27
CA ASP A 7 17.56 17.70 -12.00
C ASP A 7 18.16 16.28 -12.03
N ILE A 8 19.47 16.16 -12.30
CA ILE A 8 20.18 14.87 -12.25
C ILE A 8 20.08 14.23 -10.85
N GLN A 9 20.25 15.03 -9.79
CA GLN A 9 20.09 14.54 -8.41
C GLN A 9 18.65 14.08 -8.15
N LYS A 10 17.65 14.83 -8.59
CA LYS A 10 16.24 14.47 -8.46
C LYS A 10 15.92 13.15 -9.18
N GLN A 11 16.41 12.98 -10.41
CA GLN A 11 16.24 11.74 -11.17
C GLN A 11 16.92 10.56 -10.49
N ARG A 12 18.13 10.75 -9.94
CA ARG A 12 18.83 9.70 -9.18
C ARG A 12 18.03 9.27 -7.95
N VAL A 13 17.50 10.22 -7.18
CA VAL A 13 16.66 9.93 -6.01
C VAL A 13 15.39 9.19 -6.43
N ALA A 14 14.73 9.60 -7.52
CA ALA A 14 13.56 8.91 -8.03
C ALA A 14 13.83 7.45 -8.41
N LEU A 15 14.95 7.17 -9.09
CA LEU A 15 15.37 5.81 -9.43
C LEU A 15 15.66 4.95 -8.20
N LEU A 16 16.35 5.51 -7.21
CA LEU A 16 16.63 4.81 -5.95
C LEU A 16 15.33 4.55 -5.18
N LEU A 17 14.41 5.51 -5.19
CA LEU A 17 13.09 5.38 -4.57
C LEU A 17 12.30 4.22 -5.18
N GLU A 18 12.23 4.13 -6.51
CA GLU A 18 11.56 3.02 -7.18
C GLU A 18 12.18 1.67 -6.84
N ARG A 19 13.52 1.59 -6.80
CA ARG A 19 14.26 0.38 -6.43
C ARG A 19 13.95 -0.06 -4.99
N GLU A 20 14.04 0.85 -4.04
CA GLU A 20 13.80 0.53 -2.62
C GLU A 20 12.34 0.20 -2.33
N ILE A 21 11.39 0.88 -2.99
CA ILE A 21 9.98 0.51 -2.94
C ILE A 21 9.76 -0.91 -3.48
N GLY A 22 10.42 -1.25 -4.59
CA GLY A 22 10.39 -2.58 -5.19
C GLY A 22 10.89 -3.68 -4.25
N ARG A 23 11.94 -3.41 -3.47
CA ARG A 23 12.40 -4.34 -2.43
C ARG A 23 11.41 -4.45 -1.28
N ARG A 24 10.95 -3.30 -0.77
CA ARG A 24 10.04 -3.28 0.39
C ARG A 24 8.72 -3.98 0.10
N ILE A 25 8.20 -3.91 -1.13
CA ILE A 25 6.96 -4.61 -1.47
C ILE A 25 7.13 -6.14 -1.43
N GLU A 26 8.32 -6.68 -1.74
CA GLU A 26 8.60 -8.12 -1.61
C GLU A 26 8.43 -8.58 -0.16
N ASP A 27 8.87 -7.79 0.81
CA ASP A 27 8.69 -8.06 2.24
C ASP A 27 7.23 -7.92 2.71
N LEU A 28 6.43 -7.11 2.01
CA LEU A 28 5.01 -6.91 2.31
C LEU A 28 4.14 -8.03 1.73
N ILE A 29 4.54 -8.72 0.66
CA ILE A 29 3.73 -9.78 0.03
C ILE A 29 3.35 -10.88 1.03
N PRO A 30 4.26 -11.46 1.83
CA PRO A 30 3.87 -12.45 2.83
C PRO A 30 2.93 -11.90 3.91
N LYS A 31 3.02 -10.60 4.25
CA LYS A 31 2.09 -9.95 5.19
C LYS A 31 0.70 -9.80 4.58
N ILE A 32 0.62 -9.41 3.30
CA ILE A 32 -0.62 -9.32 2.52
C ILE A 32 -1.33 -10.67 2.48
N GLN A 33 -0.59 -11.74 2.17
CA GLN A 33 -1.16 -13.09 2.07
C GLN A 33 -1.70 -13.56 3.42
N ARG A 34 -0.91 -13.41 4.49
CA ARG A 34 -1.33 -13.75 5.85
C ARG A 34 -2.57 -12.99 6.28
N LEU A 35 -2.65 -11.69 6.00
CA LEU A 35 -3.83 -10.90 6.33
C LEU A 35 -5.08 -11.42 5.59
N ALA A 36 -4.98 -11.64 4.29
CA ALA A 36 -6.11 -12.13 3.50
C ALA A 36 -6.60 -13.52 3.99
N GLN A 37 -5.67 -14.40 4.36
CA GLN A 37 -5.97 -15.73 4.90
C GLN A 37 -6.55 -15.66 6.32
N GLN A 38 -5.97 -14.86 7.21
CA GLN A 38 -6.42 -14.69 8.60
C GLN A 38 -7.89 -14.25 8.65
N PHE A 39 -8.27 -13.33 7.76
CA PHE A 39 -9.64 -12.87 7.65
C PHE A 39 -10.51 -13.76 6.75
N ALA A 40 -9.95 -14.78 6.09
CA ALA A 40 -10.66 -15.65 5.14
C ALA A 40 -11.42 -14.86 4.05
N ILE A 41 -10.86 -13.74 3.57
CA ILE A 41 -11.57 -12.87 2.63
C ILE A 41 -11.85 -13.55 1.28
N GLY A 42 -11.05 -14.56 0.92
CA GLY A 42 -11.25 -15.38 -0.28
C GLY A 42 -12.52 -16.24 -0.25
N GLU A 43 -13.06 -16.51 0.94
CA GLU A 43 -14.30 -17.28 1.10
C GLU A 43 -15.56 -16.45 0.83
N ILE A 44 -15.42 -15.13 0.75
CA ILE A 44 -16.55 -14.25 0.53
C ILE A 44 -16.85 -14.20 -0.97
N ASN A 45 -18.03 -14.69 -1.37
CA ASN A 45 -18.46 -14.68 -2.76
C ASN A 45 -18.94 -13.30 -3.22
N GLU A 46 -18.07 -12.29 -3.18
CA GLU A 46 -18.35 -10.92 -3.62
C GLU A 46 -17.22 -10.40 -4.53
N THR A 47 -17.53 -9.42 -5.37
CA THR A 47 -16.51 -8.69 -6.12
C THR A 47 -15.60 -7.94 -5.16
N SER A 48 -14.29 -8.00 -5.40
CA SER A 48 -13.27 -7.37 -4.54
C SER A 48 -13.50 -5.86 -4.40
N PRO A 49 -13.79 -5.32 -3.21
CA PRO A 49 -13.92 -3.87 -3.03
C PRO A 49 -12.56 -3.15 -3.05
N LEU A 50 -11.46 -3.90 -3.01
CA LEU A 50 -10.09 -3.39 -3.03
C LEU A 50 -9.78 -2.64 -4.33
N ARG A 51 -10.42 -3.01 -5.45
CA ARG A 51 -10.28 -2.30 -6.73
C ARG A 51 -10.79 -0.86 -6.62
N ASN A 52 -11.91 -0.64 -5.93
CA ASN A 52 -12.48 0.70 -5.76
C ASN A 52 -11.57 1.58 -4.90
N ILE A 53 -10.96 1.02 -3.86
CA ILE A 53 -10.00 1.76 -3.03
C ILE A 53 -8.76 2.08 -3.84
N LEU A 54 -8.22 1.13 -4.61
CA LEU A 54 -7.06 1.40 -5.44
C LEU A 54 -7.36 2.55 -6.41
N THR A 55 -8.54 2.58 -7.03
CA THR A 55 -8.97 3.71 -7.85
C THR A 55 -8.90 5.03 -7.08
N VAL A 56 -9.44 5.08 -5.85
CA VAL A 56 -9.37 6.27 -4.98
C VAL A 56 -7.91 6.63 -4.64
N ALA A 57 -7.07 5.65 -4.34
CA ALA A 57 -5.66 5.86 -4.01
C ALA A 57 -4.83 6.38 -5.20
N THR A 58 -5.25 6.10 -6.43
CA THR A 58 -4.58 6.55 -7.66
C THR A 58 -5.13 7.84 -8.25
N GLN A 59 -6.22 8.39 -7.69
CA GLN A 59 -6.77 9.66 -8.15
C GLN A 59 -5.80 10.82 -7.89
N VAL A 60 -5.76 11.76 -8.82
CA VAL A 60 -4.94 12.99 -8.69
C VAL A 60 -5.39 13.75 -7.44
N GLY A 61 -4.43 14.16 -6.60
CA GLY A 61 -4.70 14.85 -5.35
C GLY A 61 -5.19 13.96 -4.21
N SER A 62 -5.33 12.65 -4.44
CA SER A 62 -5.61 11.69 -3.37
C SER A 62 -4.35 11.40 -2.56
N GLY A 63 -4.52 11.35 -1.24
CA GLY A 63 -3.46 11.01 -0.29
C GLY A 63 -3.78 9.75 0.49
N VAL A 64 -2.83 9.36 1.33
CA VAL A 64 -3.00 8.22 2.25
C VAL A 64 -4.19 8.43 3.18
N GLU A 65 -4.34 9.64 3.74
CA GLU A 65 -5.46 9.98 4.63
C GLU A 65 -6.82 9.84 3.93
N THR A 66 -6.94 10.35 2.69
CA THR A 66 -8.16 10.20 1.90
C THR A 66 -8.52 8.74 1.68
N THR A 67 -7.52 7.89 1.41
CA THR A 67 -7.70 6.46 1.20
C THR A 67 -8.13 5.74 2.48
N LYS A 68 -7.49 6.05 3.62
CA LYS A 68 -7.90 5.52 4.94
C LYS A 68 -9.32 5.92 5.30
N ASN A 69 -9.65 7.20 5.13
CA ASN A 69 -10.99 7.72 5.40
C ASN A 69 -12.04 7.06 4.52
N TYR A 70 -11.72 6.78 3.26
CA TYR A 70 -12.61 6.01 2.39
C TYR A 70 -12.87 4.60 2.93
N ILE A 71 -11.85 3.88 3.42
CA ILE A 71 -12.01 2.55 4.03
C ILE A 71 -12.88 2.62 5.30
N LEU A 72 -12.59 3.58 6.18
CA LEU A 72 -13.36 3.79 7.41
C LEU A 72 -14.82 4.15 7.11
N TYR A 73 -15.06 4.96 6.08
CA TYR A 73 -16.40 5.25 5.60
C TYR A 73 -17.11 3.99 5.07
N GLN A 74 -16.42 3.14 4.30
CA GLN A 74 -16.98 1.85 3.86
C GLN A 74 -17.35 0.96 5.05
N LEU A 75 -16.61 0.99 6.16
CA LEU A 75 -16.94 0.21 7.36
C LEU A 75 -18.21 0.69 8.08
N GLY A 76 -18.53 1.98 7.99
CA GLY A 76 -19.69 2.59 8.66
C GLY A 76 -20.97 2.61 7.81
N ARG A 77 -20.86 2.43 6.49
CA ARG A 77 -22.00 2.55 5.57
C ARG A 77 -22.86 1.28 5.53
N SER A 78 -24.18 1.46 5.52
CA SER A 78 -25.11 0.37 5.21
C SER A 78 -24.86 -0.21 3.81
N GLY A 79 -24.92 -1.53 3.68
CA GLY A 79 -24.70 -2.22 2.39
C GLY A 79 -23.25 -2.22 1.90
N SER A 80 -22.28 -1.96 2.77
CA SER A 80 -20.86 -2.16 2.47
C SER A 80 -20.55 -3.62 2.16
N SER A 81 -19.52 -3.88 1.34
CA SER A 81 -19.06 -5.26 1.09
C SER A 81 -18.77 -6.01 2.39
N LYS A 82 -19.17 -7.28 2.44
CA LYS A 82 -18.91 -8.17 3.58
C LYS A 82 -17.43 -8.35 3.84
N ILE A 83 -16.59 -8.20 2.81
CA ILE A 83 -15.12 -8.25 2.93
C ILE A 83 -14.61 -7.23 3.93
N TRP A 84 -15.15 -6.00 3.96
CA TRP A 84 -14.73 -5.00 4.96
C TRP A 84 -15.13 -5.37 6.38
N GLN A 85 -16.31 -5.97 6.51
CA GLN A 85 -16.93 -6.32 7.79
C GLN A 85 -16.41 -7.63 8.36
N GLN A 86 -15.69 -8.41 7.56
CA GLN A 86 -15.14 -9.70 7.91
C GLN A 86 -14.28 -9.58 9.18
N ARG A 87 -14.48 -10.50 10.13
CA ARG A 87 -13.84 -10.45 11.43
C ARG A 87 -12.84 -11.57 11.64
N ALA A 88 -11.73 -11.23 12.27
CA ALA A 88 -10.77 -12.15 12.87
C ALA A 88 -10.25 -11.50 14.15
N ASP A 89 -10.09 -12.27 15.23
CA ASP A 89 -9.54 -11.80 16.52
C ASP A 89 -10.17 -10.49 17.03
N ASN A 90 -11.51 -10.41 16.98
CA ASN A 90 -12.32 -9.23 17.34
C ASN A 90 -12.08 -7.95 16.51
N LYS A 91 -11.24 -8.00 15.47
CA LYS A 91 -10.98 -6.89 14.56
C LYS A 91 -11.72 -7.08 13.24
N ARG A 92 -12.12 -6.00 12.59
CA ARG A 92 -12.65 -6.03 11.21
C ARG A 92 -11.51 -5.90 10.21
N PHE A 93 -11.62 -6.58 9.07
CA PHE A 93 -10.62 -6.56 8.01
C PHE A 93 -10.26 -5.13 7.57
N GLY A 94 -11.27 -4.27 7.37
CA GLY A 94 -11.02 -2.88 6.98
C GLY A 94 -10.20 -2.09 8.01
N VAL A 95 -10.38 -2.36 9.31
CA VAL A 95 -9.59 -1.73 10.37
C VAL A 95 -8.15 -2.22 10.32
N ALA A 96 -7.95 -3.53 10.17
CA ALA A 96 -6.61 -4.11 10.04
C ALA A 96 -5.86 -3.57 8.81
N VAL A 97 -6.55 -3.36 7.69
CA VAL A 97 -5.96 -2.71 6.50
C VAL A 97 -5.53 -1.29 6.83
N VAL A 98 -6.37 -0.47 7.46
CA VAL A 98 -6.04 0.91 7.83
C VAL A 98 -4.80 0.98 8.73
N GLU A 99 -4.72 0.11 9.74
CA GLU A 99 -3.54 0.04 10.62
C GLU A 99 -2.25 -0.31 9.85
N ILE A 100 -2.33 -1.20 8.87
CA ILE A 100 -1.17 -1.51 8.02
C ILE A 100 -0.79 -0.29 7.17
N LEU A 101 -1.77 0.43 6.61
CA LEU A 101 -1.49 1.64 5.83
C LEU A 101 -0.83 2.74 6.67
N ASP A 102 -1.19 2.84 7.96
CA ASP A 102 -0.52 3.74 8.91
C ASP A 102 0.92 3.32 9.17
N ASN A 103 1.15 2.02 9.39
CA ASN A 103 2.48 1.50 9.69
C ASN A 103 3.45 1.58 8.50
N ILE A 104 2.95 1.52 7.26
CA ILE A 104 3.75 1.70 6.03
C ILE A 104 4.45 3.08 5.98
N LYS A 105 4.00 4.06 6.77
CA LYS A 105 4.71 5.33 6.92
C LYS A 105 6.14 5.12 7.45
N GLY A 106 6.33 4.20 8.40
CA GLY A 106 7.65 3.85 8.92
C GLY A 106 8.53 3.26 7.82
N ASP A 107 7.98 2.35 6.99
CA ASP A 107 8.68 1.79 5.84
C ASP A 107 9.12 2.89 4.85
N ALA A 108 8.27 3.90 4.62
CA ALA A 108 8.60 5.04 3.77
C ALA A 108 9.73 5.90 4.35
N GLU A 109 9.72 6.17 5.66
CA GLU A 109 10.79 6.90 6.32
C GLU A 109 12.13 6.14 6.24
N GLU A 110 12.12 4.83 6.49
CA GLU A 110 13.29 3.97 6.37
C GLU A 110 13.87 3.93 4.95
N ILE A 111 13.01 3.89 3.92
CA ILE A 111 13.45 3.96 2.51
C ILE A 111 14.20 5.28 2.26
N ILE A 112 13.64 6.40 2.70
CA ILE A 112 14.28 7.71 2.49
C ILE A 112 15.62 7.80 3.25
N GLU A 113 15.70 7.25 4.45
CA GLU A 113 16.96 7.17 5.20
C GLU A 113 18.01 6.30 4.50
N ALA A 114 17.60 5.19 3.87
CA ALA A 114 18.51 4.35 3.09
C ALA A 114 19.05 5.10 1.87
N ILE A 115 18.20 5.85 1.17
CA ILE A 115 18.60 6.67 0.01
C ILE A 115 19.53 7.81 0.46
N GLU A 116 19.24 8.46 1.58
CA GLU A 116 20.09 9.51 2.17
C GLU A 116 21.51 9.00 2.44
N LYS A 117 21.63 7.78 3.00
CA LYS A 117 22.91 7.10 3.24
C LYS A 117 23.64 6.75 1.95
N GLU A 118 22.96 6.22 0.94
CA GLU A 118 23.56 5.82 -0.34
C GLU A 118 24.03 7.02 -1.17
N CYS A 119 23.27 8.12 -1.13
CA CYS A 119 23.62 9.36 -1.83
C CYS A 119 24.75 10.14 -1.15
N LYS A 120 25.18 9.76 0.07
CA LYS A 120 26.19 10.47 0.87
C LYS A 120 25.88 11.97 0.99
N ILE A 121 24.62 12.31 1.29
CA ILE A 121 24.17 13.70 1.36
C ILE A 121 24.95 14.44 2.46
N GLU A 122 25.68 15.51 2.10
CA GLU A 122 26.60 16.24 3.00
C GLU A 122 25.92 16.82 4.26
N ASN A 123 24.63 17.13 4.20
CA ASN A 123 23.86 17.64 5.34
C ASN A 123 22.99 16.56 6.03
N GLY A 124 23.18 15.28 5.67
CA GLY A 124 22.47 14.14 6.24
C GLY A 124 21.00 14.00 5.84
N LYS A 125 20.41 14.97 5.12
CA LYS A 125 19.00 14.92 4.68
C LYS A 125 18.81 15.39 3.25
N LEU A 126 17.95 14.68 2.51
CA LEU A 126 17.55 15.07 1.16
C LEU A 126 16.79 16.40 1.17
N PRO A 127 16.99 17.27 0.17
CA PRO A 127 16.10 18.39 -0.09
C PRO A 127 14.66 17.87 -0.26
N ASN A 128 13.68 18.57 0.32
CA ASN A 128 12.27 18.17 0.31
C ASN A 128 12.01 16.75 0.84
N ARG A 129 12.79 16.27 1.82
CA ARG A 129 12.63 14.95 2.45
C ARG A 129 11.18 14.59 2.74
N THR A 130 10.40 15.53 3.28
CA THR A 130 8.98 15.32 3.61
C THR A 130 8.14 14.95 2.39
N ASP A 131 8.41 15.55 1.23
CA ASP A 131 7.67 15.25 0.00
C ASP A 131 8.07 13.88 -0.55
N TRP A 132 9.34 13.53 -0.46
CA TRP A 132 9.80 12.18 -0.81
C TRP A 132 9.22 11.09 0.10
N VAL A 133 9.13 11.33 1.41
CA VAL A 133 8.47 10.40 2.34
C VAL A 133 6.98 10.25 1.99
N LYS A 134 6.29 11.36 1.70
CA LYS A 134 4.88 11.31 1.27
C LYS A 134 4.71 10.53 -0.03
N GLU A 135 5.59 10.73 -1.01
CA GLU A 135 5.56 10.00 -2.27
C GLU A 135 5.81 8.51 -2.05
N ALA A 136 6.82 8.15 -1.26
CA ALA A 136 7.15 6.78 -0.89
C ALA A 136 5.96 6.09 -0.20
N HIS A 137 5.34 6.76 0.78
CA HIS A 137 4.20 6.26 1.54
C HIS A 137 2.99 6.01 0.62
N LEU A 138 2.68 6.97 -0.25
CA LEU A 138 1.60 6.83 -1.24
C LEU A 138 1.84 5.66 -2.18
N LYS A 139 3.05 5.54 -2.75
CA LYS A 139 3.42 4.45 -3.68
C LYS A 139 3.36 3.08 -2.99
N LEU A 140 3.90 2.95 -1.78
CA LEU A 140 3.83 1.70 -1.01
C LEU A 140 2.38 1.31 -0.70
N MET A 141 1.54 2.26 -0.28
CA MET A 141 0.11 2.01 -0.06
C MET A 141 -0.59 1.53 -1.34
N GLN A 142 -0.38 2.20 -2.47
CA GLN A 142 -0.98 1.82 -3.75
C GLN A 142 -0.56 0.40 -4.16
N LEU A 143 0.73 0.09 -4.06
CA LEU A 143 1.26 -1.25 -4.35
C LEU A 143 0.70 -2.30 -3.39
N TYR A 144 0.63 -1.99 -2.10
CA TYR A 144 0.05 -2.87 -1.09
C TYR A 144 -1.41 -3.20 -1.44
N LEU A 145 -2.25 -2.19 -1.68
CA LEU A 145 -3.66 -2.37 -2.03
C LEU A 145 -3.83 -3.12 -3.35
N GLY A 146 -3.00 -2.83 -4.35
CA GLY A 146 -3.01 -3.53 -5.63
C GLY A 146 -2.62 -5.01 -5.50
N ASN A 147 -1.62 -5.34 -4.69
CA ASN A 147 -1.24 -6.72 -4.39
C ASN A 147 -2.30 -7.46 -3.58
N LEU A 148 -2.89 -6.81 -2.58
CA LEU A 148 -4.00 -7.38 -1.79
C LEU A 148 -5.22 -7.66 -2.67
N GLY A 149 -5.55 -6.74 -3.59
CA GLY A 149 -6.61 -6.92 -4.57
C GLY A 149 -6.35 -8.10 -5.52
N ARG A 150 -5.13 -8.23 -6.04
CA ARG A 150 -4.71 -9.36 -6.88
C ARG A 150 -4.75 -10.68 -6.14
N TYR A 151 -4.27 -10.72 -4.89
CA TYR A 151 -4.26 -11.95 -4.10
C TYR A 151 -5.69 -12.41 -3.74
N HIS A 152 -6.59 -11.48 -3.42
CA HIS A 152 -8.00 -11.81 -3.23
C HIS A 152 -8.63 -12.41 -4.51
N ALA A 153 -8.32 -11.86 -5.69
CA ALA A 153 -8.78 -12.42 -6.96
C ALA A 153 -8.23 -13.84 -7.21
N PHE A 154 -6.95 -14.06 -6.87
CA PHE A 154 -6.31 -15.39 -6.93
C PHE A 154 -7.04 -16.39 -6.02
N LEU A 155 -7.27 -16.07 -4.74
CA LEU A 155 -7.98 -16.95 -3.80
C LEU A 155 -9.37 -17.36 -4.32
N LYS A 156 -10.12 -16.41 -4.88
CA LYS A 156 -11.42 -16.70 -5.50
C LYS A 156 -11.31 -17.65 -6.69
N SER A 157 -10.28 -17.49 -7.52
CA SER A 157 -10.08 -18.33 -8.71
C SER A 157 -9.74 -19.77 -8.34
N GLU A 158 -8.91 -19.97 -7.32
CA GLU A 158 -8.53 -21.31 -6.83
C GLU A 158 -9.73 -22.05 -6.24
N ARG A 159 -10.55 -21.37 -5.44
CA ARG A 159 -11.79 -21.96 -4.92
C ARG A 159 -12.75 -22.40 -6.03
N THR A 160 -12.87 -21.58 -7.08
CA THR A 160 -13.75 -21.90 -8.22
C THR A 160 -13.26 -23.12 -9.00
N ARG A 161 -11.94 -23.36 -9.01
CA ARG A 161 -11.34 -24.54 -9.65
C ARG A 161 -11.51 -25.79 -8.78
N GLY A 162 -11.18 -25.71 -7.49
CA GLY A 162 -11.28 -26.84 -6.56
C GLY A 162 -12.71 -27.32 -6.28
N GLY A 163 -13.73 -26.48 -6.50
CA GLY A 163 -15.15 -26.88 -6.40
C GLY A 163 -15.74 -27.53 -7.66
N ARG A 164 -14.92 -27.80 -8.69
CA ARG A 164 -15.33 -28.46 -9.94
C ARG A 164 -14.77 -29.88 -10.10
N GLU A 165 -14.05 -30.38 -9.10
CA GLU A 165 -13.60 -31.77 -8.98
C GLU A 165 -14.56 -32.55 -8.07
#